data_AF-A0A0S8ID04-F1
#
_entry.id   AF-A0A0S8ID04-F1
#
_cell.length_a   1.000
_cell.length_b   1.000
_cell.length_c   1.000
_cell.angle_alpha   90.00
_cell.angle_beta   90.00
_cell.angle_gamma   90.00
#
_symmetry.space_group_name_H-M   'P 1'
#
loop_
_entity.id
_entity.type
_entity.pdbx_description
1 polymer ?
#
loop_
_entity_poly.entity_id
_entity_poly.type
_entity_poly.pdbx_seq_one_letter_code
_entity_poly.pdbx_strand_id
1 'polypeptide(L)'
;MFPHKLTLETSDGANRRVERVGASAWGGVYREETGSYLYRLIPIDDIRDAEKREATHRQIGEPRRRLIAPIVDSAQRTLNGQGFYYVRYEVRPDVIWQDVVRDQPLRARLEYGVQVLRALPYWWETLYEGFLPMPADICFLKKDPFILALPAFLGFPRLESLFAVAERILYLAPEVLRGQPTATGKKGLDLYAVGAALMQGLYGLRTELKADGLLPISATGRLFTAKNLERRLPLWVDKAERVNEILATVQAVVDPDAGRRSGLNPLNIAKAIEERLKFFDPNSVAAELREKGQAGKAYSLLQDVYLENPTSELYALGGEIAQDDLKRPLEAVQLYERAIKKDAGNIAAKRAQLRILLRKETLALLALQIEQRLSISEKLDEMIDRDFKGIPVLEQKGLVVDTARYFNWRRKHEQAAKLLYNFLFEGSTFLWWEFPKTLAYAESLIGMERLEESSEFLAGIKTKLMKVRDERRMDPQKIHEYGKEYSRLEAMLFDLRQKKGGTYAPGH
;
A
#
# COMPACT_ATOMS: atom_id res chain seq x y z
N MET A 1 16.98 15.00 34.81
CA MET A 1 16.33 14.21 33.73
C MET A 1 16.51 12.74 34.08
N PHE A 2 15.43 11.95 34.09
CA PHE A 2 15.54 10.52 34.41
C PHE A 2 16.30 9.78 33.29
N PRO A 3 17.11 8.76 33.63
CA PRO A 3 17.90 8.01 32.65
C PRO A 3 17.00 7.17 31.72
N HIS A 4 17.55 6.78 30.55
CA HIS A 4 16.84 5.97 29.57
C HIS A 4 16.59 4.53 30.05
N LYS A 5 17.52 3.95 30.81
CA LYS A 5 17.36 2.66 31.50
C LYS A 5 17.72 2.80 32.97
N LEU A 6 17.01 2.10 33.84
CA LEU A 6 17.30 2.07 35.28
C LEU A 6 16.78 0.79 35.93
N THR A 7 17.32 0.51 37.12
CA THR A 7 16.78 -0.50 38.04
C THR A 7 15.94 0.22 39.08
N LEU A 8 14.66 -0.12 39.17
CA LEU A 8 13.69 0.45 40.10
C LEU A 8 13.43 -0.53 41.23
N GLU A 9 13.61 -0.09 42.47
CA GLU A 9 13.22 -0.84 43.66
C GLU A 9 11.74 -0.56 44.00
N THR A 10 10.88 -1.57 43.85
CA THR A 10 9.43 -1.48 44.10
C THR A 10 9.08 -1.64 45.60
N SER A 11 7.81 -1.46 45.98
CA SER A 11 7.38 -1.48 47.41
C SER A 11 7.46 -2.87 48.02
N ASP A 12 7.36 -3.90 47.17
CA ASP A 12 7.58 -5.32 47.47
C ASP A 12 9.07 -5.69 47.63
N GLY A 13 10.00 -4.72 47.55
CA GLY A 13 11.44 -4.95 47.65
C GLY A 13 12.07 -5.57 46.40
N ALA A 14 11.33 -5.74 45.30
CA ALA A 14 11.87 -6.27 44.06
C ALA A 14 12.62 -5.21 43.27
N ASN A 15 13.72 -5.61 42.62
CA ASN A 15 14.48 -4.77 41.70
C ASN A 15 14.06 -5.06 40.26
N ARG A 16 13.46 -4.07 39.60
CA ARG A 16 12.90 -4.18 38.25
C ARG A 16 13.73 -3.39 37.26
N ARG A 17 14.19 -4.03 36.18
CA ARG A 17 14.85 -3.33 35.07
C ARG A 17 13.78 -2.71 34.17
N VAL A 18 13.86 -1.40 33.99
CA VAL A 18 12.88 -0.65 33.22
C VAL A 18 13.55 0.26 32.19
N GLU A 19 12.88 0.43 31.06
CA GLU A 19 13.32 1.25 29.93
C GLU A 19 12.31 2.38 29.68
N ARG A 20 12.81 3.58 29.42
CA ARG A 20 12.01 4.77 29.15
C ARG A 20 11.32 4.61 27.78
N VAL A 21 10.01 4.74 27.80
CA VAL A 21 9.16 4.72 26.61
C VAL A 21 9.02 6.13 26.04
N GLY A 22 8.75 7.12 26.88
CA GLY A 22 8.56 8.50 26.44
C GLY A 22 8.20 9.46 27.58
N ALA A 23 7.96 10.71 27.23
CA ALA A 23 7.47 11.72 28.15
C ALA A 23 5.96 11.63 28.37
N SER A 24 5.54 11.86 29.62
CA SER A 24 4.17 12.20 30.00
C SER A 24 4.12 13.68 30.40
N ALA A 25 2.93 14.26 30.50
CA ALA A 25 2.76 15.55 31.18
C ALA A 25 3.39 15.48 32.58
N TRP A 26 3.11 14.41 33.32
CA TRP A 26 3.59 14.20 34.69
C TRP A 26 4.74 13.19 34.73
N GLY A 27 5.94 13.62 34.33
CA GLY A 27 7.13 12.77 34.43
C GLY A 27 7.41 11.91 33.19
N GLY A 28 7.98 10.72 33.38
CA GLY A 28 8.35 9.81 32.29
C GLY A 28 7.69 8.44 32.45
N VAL A 29 7.30 7.83 31.34
CA VAL A 29 6.75 6.46 31.33
C VAL A 29 7.85 5.47 30.97
N TYR A 30 7.85 4.34 31.68
CA TYR A 30 8.82 3.28 31.61
C TYR A 30 8.11 1.92 31.47
N ARG A 31 8.71 1.01 30.71
CA ARG A 31 8.27 -0.39 30.58
C ARG A 31 9.25 -1.32 31.25
N GLU A 32 8.76 -2.38 31.88
CA GLU A 32 9.61 -3.46 32.37
C GLU A 32 10.18 -4.28 31.22
N GLU A 33 11.46 -4.65 31.28
CA GLU A 33 12.11 -5.41 30.18
C GLU A 33 11.57 -6.84 30.05
N THR A 34 11.21 -7.48 31.16
CA THR A 34 10.84 -8.91 31.22
C THR A 34 9.44 -9.18 31.78
N GLY A 35 8.67 -8.13 32.06
CA GLY A 35 7.42 -8.24 32.81
C GLY A 35 6.18 -7.68 32.10
N SER A 36 5.12 -7.48 32.87
CA SER A 36 3.78 -7.04 32.43
C SER A 36 3.36 -5.74 33.10
N TYR A 37 4.33 -4.94 33.53
CA TYR A 37 4.09 -3.70 34.25
C TYR A 37 4.65 -2.50 33.48
N LEU A 38 3.89 -1.41 33.54
CA LEU A 38 4.34 -0.08 33.15
C LEU A 38 4.51 0.78 34.39
N TYR A 39 5.43 1.72 34.34
CA TYR A 39 5.76 2.60 35.45
C TYR A 39 5.71 4.05 34.97
N ARG A 40 5.16 4.94 35.79
CA ARG A 40 5.33 6.39 35.62
C ARG A 40 6.20 6.92 36.73
N LEU A 41 7.29 7.60 36.39
CA LEU A 41 8.19 8.26 37.34
C LEU A 41 7.93 9.76 37.34
N ILE A 42 7.41 10.27 38.46
CA ILE A 42 7.04 11.67 38.67
C ILE A 42 8.10 12.32 39.56
N PRO A 43 8.71 13.45 39.17
CA PRO A 43 9.60 14.19 40.06
C PRO A 43 8.89 14.54 41.37
N ILE A 44 9.56 14.33 42.52
CA ILE A 44 8.89 14.50 43.83
C ILE A 44 8.35 15.92 44.03
N ASP A 45 9.03 16.89 43.44
CA ASP A 45 8.65 18.29 43.52
C ASP A 45 7.35 18.63 42.79
N ASP A 46 6.92 17.81 41.81
CA ASP A 46 5.64 17.98 41.12
C ASP A 46 4.47 17.34 41.88
N ILE A 47 4.77 16.53 42.92
CA ILE A 47 3.80 15.76 43.71
C ILE A 47 4.06 15.92 45.22
N ARG A 48 4.43 17.15 45.64
CA ARG A 48 4.66 17.46 47.06
C ARG A 48 3.39 17.33 47.91
N ASP A 49 2.25 17.59 47.27
CA ASP A 49 0.92 17.49 47.86
C ASP A 49 0.59 16.05 48.29
N ALA A 50 0.33 15.87 49.59
CA ALA A 50 -0.06 14.58 50.15
C ALA A 50 -1.39 14.09 49.58
N GLU A 51 -2.29 14.99 49.18
CA GLU A 51 -3.60 14.63 48.62
C GLU A 51 -3.47 13.89 47.30
N LYS A 52 -2.54 14.30 46.42
CA LYS A 52 -2.27 13.63 45.14
C LYS A 52 -1.68 12.23 45.32
N ARG A 53 -0.76 12.08 46.29
CA ARG A 53 -0.18 10.76 46.64
C ARG A 53 -1.25 9.84 47.21
N GLU A 54 -2.06 10.35 48.13
CA GLU A 54 -3.14 9.60 48.76
C GLU A 54 -4.24 9.22 47.76
N ALA A 55 -4.57 10.09 46.80
CA ALA A 55 -5.52 9.79 45.72
C ALA A 55 -5.02 8.66 44.81
N THR A 56 -3.70 8.62 44.55
CA THR A 56 -3.08 7.51 43.80
C THR A 56 -3.12 6.22 44.60
N HIS A 57 -2.78 6.28 45.89
CA HIS A 57 -2.78 5.13 46.78
C HIS A 57 -4.19 4.53 46.96
N ARG A 58 -5.22 5.37 47.10
CA ARG A 58 -6.63 4.95 47.17
C ARG A 58 -7.14 4.17 45.96
N GLN A 59 -6.43 4.23 44.83
CA GLN A 59 -6.83 3.53 43.61
C GLN A 59 -6.18 2.14 43.48
N ILE A 60 -5.26 1.81 44.39
CA ILE A 60 -4.68 0.47 44.49
C ILE A 60 -5.75 -0.49 45.02
N GLY A 61 -6.04 -1.53 44.24
CA GLY A 61 -7.03 -2.55 44.59
C GLY A 61 -8.47 -2.21 44.18
N GLU A 62 -8.71 -1.05 43.55
CA GLU A 62 -10.01 -0.71 42.98
C GLU A 62 -10.40 -1.66 41.83
N PRO A 63 -11.71 -1.88 41.59
CA PRO A 63 -12.17 -2.71 40.49
C PRO A 63 -11.64 -2.22 39.14
N ARG A 64 -11.20 -3.17 38.30
CA ARG A 64 -10.71 -2.89 36.94
C ARG A 64 -11.80 -2.17 36.13
N ARG A 65 -11.43 -1.03 35.56
CA ARG A 65 -12.31 -0.25 34.67
C ARG A 65 -11.92 -0.51 33.22
N ARG A 66 -12.91 -0.48 32.33
CA ARG A 66 -12.67 -0.62 30.89
C ARG A 66 -11.72 0.50 30.43
N LEU A 67 -10.77 0.20 29.53
CA LEU A 67 -9.87 1.17 28.88
C LEU A 67 -8.99 2.02 29.84
N ILE A 68 -8.87 1.65 31.11
CA ILE A 68 -8.03 2.34 32.10
C ILE A 68 -7.10 1.30 32.72
N ALA A 69 -5.80 1.56 32.70
CA ALA A 69 -4.84 0.64 33.29
C ALA A 69 -4.91 0.70 34.82
N PRO A 70 -5.10 -0.44 35.53
CA PRO A 70 -5.20 -0.46 36.98
C PRO A 70 -3.86 -0.11 37.63
N ILE A 71 -3.90 0.73 38.67
CA ILE A 71 -2.75 1.03 39.51
C ILE A 71 -2.64 -0.08 40.56
N VAL A 72 -1.45 -0.68 40.67
CA VAL A 72 -1.20 -1.81 41.57
C VAL A 72 -0.13 -1.56 42.61
N ASP A 73 0.63 -0.48 42.47
CA ASP A 73 1.65 -0.07 43.43
C ASP A 73 2.01 1.39 43.22
N SER A 74 2.45 2.06 44.28
CA SER A 74 3.00 3.40 44.22
C SER A 74 3.87 3.68 45.44
N ALA A 75 5.03 4.29 45.24
CA ALA A 75 5.85 4.71 46.37
C ALA A 75 6.81 5.85 46.00
N GLN A 76 7.28 6.54 47.05
CA GLN A 76 8.39 7.48 46.93
C GLN A 76 9.73 6.73 47.00
N ARG A 77 10.67 7.13 46.14
CA ARG A 77 12.02 6.59 46.05
C ARG A 77 13.00 7.71 45.72
N THR A 78 14.28 7.39 45.85
CA THR A 78 15.38 8.29 45.48
C THR A 78 16.26 7.59 44.47
N LEU A 79 16.56 8.28 43.35
CA LEU A 79 17.50 7.80 42.33
C LEU A 79 18.55 8.89 42.14
N ASN A 80 19.83 8.54 42.31
CA ASN A 80 20.96 9.47 42.16
C ASN A 80 20.79 10.77 42.96
N GLY A 81 20.30 10.67 44.21
CA GLY A 81 20.05 11.82 45.08
C GLY A 81 18.82 12.66 44.73
N GLN A 82 18.07 12.32 43.68
CA GLN A 82 16.82 12.99 43.30
C GLN A 82 15.61 12.15 43.72
N GLY A 83 14.70 12.76 44.48
CA GLY A 83 13.45 12.13 44.89
C GLY A 83 12.45 12.04 43.74
N PHE A 84 11.74 10.93 43.66
CA PHE A 84 10.63 10.72 42.73
C PHE A 84 9.53 9.88 43.36
N TYR A 85 8.34 9.96 42.80
CA TYR A 85 7.22 9.11 43.11
C TYR A 85 6.92 8.24 41.89
N TYR A 86 6.91 6.92 42.06
CA TYR A 86 6.52 6.04 40.98
C TYR A 86 5.08 5.53 41.16
N VAL A 87 4.44 5.26 40.02
CA VAL A 87 3.14 4.59 39.93
C VAL A 87 3.30 3.39 39.01
N ARG A 88 2.95 2.19 39.49
CA ARG A 88 3.00 0.93 38.75
C ARG A 88 1.60 0.57 38.25
N TYR A 89 1.51 0.27 36.96
CA TYR A 89 0.27 -0.14 36.29
C TYR A 89 0.36 -1.60 35.86
N GLU A 90 -0.68 -2.38 36.13
CA GLU A 90 -0.80 -3.76 35.67
C GLU A 90 -1.48 -3.80 34.30
N VAL A 91 -0.67 -3.75 33.24
CA VAL A 91 -1.12 -3.91 31.86
C VAL A 91 0.00 -4.54 31.04
N ARG A 92 -0.32 -5.61 30.31
CA ARG A 92 0.60 -6.27 29.37
C ARG A 92 0.26 -5.83 27.95
N PRO A 93 0.74 -4.66 27.49
CA PRO A 93 0.38 -4.17 26.17
C PRO A 93 1.08 -4.95 25.07
N ASP A 94 0.42 -5.08 23.93
CA ASP A 94 1.06 -5.53 22.69
C ASP A 94 1.95 -4.41 22.12
N VAL A 95 1.52 -3.16 22.28
CA VAL A 95 2.26 -1.98 21.82
C VAL A 95 1.91 -0.73 22.65
N ILE A 96 2.85 0.21 22.75
CA ILE A 96 2.61 1.53 23.35
C ILE A 96 2.45 2.56 22.22
N TRP A 97 1.53 3.51 22.36
CA TRP A 97 1.20 4.44 21.27
C TRP A 97 2.40 5.28 20.83
N GLN A 98 3.30 5.61 21.75
CA GLN A 98 4.58 6.26 21.45
C GLN A 98 5.43 5.49 20.43
N ASP A 99 5.48 4.15 20.54
CA ASP A 99 6.20 3.30 19.59
C ASP A 99 5.44 3.21 18.26
N VAL A 100 4.10 3.20 18.30
CA VAL A 100 3.27 3.25 17.09
C VAL A 100 3.56 4.50 16.27
N VAL A 101 3.47 5.68 16.90
CA VAL A 101 3.67 6.98 16.24
C VAL A 101 5.06 7.07 15.59
N ARG A 102 6.07 6.45 16.20
CA ARG A 102 7.46 6.48 15.72
C ARG A 102 7.71 5.47 14.60
N ASP A 103 7.31 4.21 14.79
CA ASP A 103 7.91 3.08 14.06
C ASP A 103 6.93 2.31 13.16
N GLN A 104 5.61 2.43 13.38
CA GLN A 104 4.64 1.62 12.63
C GLN A 104 4.35 2.18 11.22
N PRO A 105 3.80 1.38 10.29
CA PRO A 105 3.35 1.89 8.99
C PRO A 105 2.25 2.96 9.12
N LEU A 106 2.20 3.90 8.18
CA LEU A 106 1.29 5.05 8.17
C LEU A 106 -0.18 4.69 8.47
N ARG A 107 -0.72 3.66 7.80
CA ARG A 107 -2.09 3.20 8.02
C ARG A 107 -2.31 2.74 9.47
N ALA A 108 -1.38 1.96 10.03
CA ALA A 108 -1.47 1.51 11.41
C ALA A 108 -1.44 2.70 12.39
N ARG A 109 -0.58 3.71 12.16
CA ARG A 109 -0.53 4.93 13.00
C ARG A 109 -1.89 5.62 13.11
N LEU A 110 -2.61 5.73 12.00
CA LEU A 110 -3.94 6.33 11.96
C LEU A 110 -5.00 5.42 12.59
N GLU A 111 -4.95 4.11 12.35
CA GLU A 111 -5.88 3.14 12.96
C GLU A 111 -5.81 3.19 14.49
N TYR A 112 -4.61 3.23 15.08
CA TYR A 112 -4.44 3.38 16.53
C TYR A 112 -4.95 4.74 17.02
N GLY A 113 -4.68 5.83 16.29
CA GLY A 113 -5.20 7.16 16.63
C GLY A 113 -6.74 7.24 16.59
N VAL A 114 -7.40 6.53 15.67
CA VAL A 114 -8.86 6.38 15.63
C VAL A 114 -9.38 5.72 16.90
N GLN A 115 -8.70 4.69 17.42
CA GLN A 115 -9.11 4.04 18.66
C GLN A 115 -8.97 4.99 19.86
N VAL A 116 -7.90 5.79 19.93
CA VAL A 116 -7.71 6.80 20.98
C VAL A 116 -8.83 7.84 20.95
N LEU A 117 -9.15 8.38 19.77
CA LEU A 117 -10.25 9.33 19.60
C LEU A 117 -11.60 8.74 20.05
N ARG A 118 -11.84 7.44 19.81
CA ARG A 118 -13.05 6.74 20.27
C ARG A 118 -13.11 6.55 21.78
N ALA A 119 -11.97 6.37 22.43
CA ALA A 119 -11.89 6.18 23.88
C ALA A 119 -11.98 7.49 24.67
N LEU A 120 -11.64 8.62 24.02
CA LEU A 120 -11.52 9.92 24.67
C LEU A 120 -12.81 10.37 25.42
N PRO A 121 -14.04 10.26 24.85
CA PRO A 121 -15.26 10.62 25.57
C PRO A 121 -15.47 9.79 26.85
N TYR A 122 -15.23 8.48 26.77
CA TYR A 122 -15.35 7.59 27.93
C TYR A 122 -14.33 7.93 29.02
N TRP A 123 -13.10 8.30 28.65
CA TRP A 123 -12.11 8.77 29.62
C TRP A 123 -12.52 10.08 30.28
N TRP A 124 -13.10 11.04 29.55
CA TRP A 124 -13.62 12.27 30.14
C TRP A 124 -14.72 12.02 31.16
N GLU A 125 -15.63 11.09 30.88
CA GLU A 125 -16.73 10.71 31.78
C GLU A 125 -16.25 9.94 33.02
N THR A 126 -15.25 9.07 32.85
CA THR A 126 -14.81 8.14 33.91
C THR A 126 -13.70 8.71 34.81
N LEU A 127 -12.88 9.61 34.26
CA LEU A 127 -11.73 10.20 34.93
C LEU A 127 -11.98 11.69 35.19
N TYR A 128 -11.58 12.53 34.23
CA TYR A 128 -11.75 13.98 34.20
C TYR A 128 -11.25 14.49 32.84
N GLU A 129 -11.45 15.76 32.55
CA GLU A 129 -10.95 16.43 31.34
C GLU A 129 -9.62 17.17 31.63
N GLY A 130 -8.80 17.36 30.60
CA GLY A 130 -7.57 18.16 30.66
C GLY A 130 -6.39 17.42 31.29
N PHE A 131 -6.35 16.10 31.15
CA PHE A 131 -5.26 15.25 31.64
C PHE A 131 -4.12 15.07 30.62
N LEU A 132 -4.29 15.56 29.39
CA LEU A 132 -3.30 15.60 28.31
C LEU A 132 -2.76 14.21 27.95
N PRO A 133 -3.56 13.33 27.34
CA PRO A 133 -3.13 12.00 26.93
C PRO A 133 -1.99 12.08 25.91
N MET A 134 -0.74 11.95 26.38
CA MET A 134 0.43 11.86 25.51
C MET A 134 0.61 10.42 25.01
N PRO A 135 1.32 10.18 23.89
CA PRO A 135 1.51 8.84 23.34
C PRO A 135 2.14 7.83 24.32
N ALA A 136 3.00 8.29 25.22
CA ALA A 136 3.61 7.40 26.23
C ALA A 136 2.61 6.97 27.32
N ASP A 137 1.50 7.68 27.47
CA ASP A 137 0.46 7.42 28.48
C ASP A 137 -0.58 6.41 28.01
N ILE A 138 -0.56 6.02 26.73
CA ILE A 138 -1.56 5.13 26.14
C ILE A 138 -0.87 3.88 25.61
N CYS A 139 -1.37 2.74 26.05
CA CYS A 139 -0.93 1.44 25.57
C CYS A 139 -2.11 0.66 24.99
N PHE A 140 -1.83 -0.33 24.14
CA PHE A 140 -2.86 -1.11 23.47
C PHE A 140 -2.77 -2.57 23.86
N LEU A 141 -3.92 -3.14 24.21
CA LEU A 141 -4.13 -4.58 24.27
C LEU A 141 -5.03 -4.94 23.10
N LYS A 142 -4.49 -5.69 22.14
CA LYS A 142 -5.05 -5.89 20.81
C LYS A 142 -5.28 -4.56 20.10
N LYS A 143 -6.51 -4.04 20.12
CA LYS A 143 -6.89 -2.73 19.54
C LYS A 143 -7.50 -1.78 20.56
N ASP A 144 -7.72 -2.23 21.79
CA ASP A 144 -8.33 -1.41 22.83
C ASP A 144 -7.26 -0.52 23.49
N PRO A 145 -7.45 0.82 23.51
CA PRO A 145 -6.51 1.73 24.15
C PRO A 145 -6.75 1.76 25.67
N PHE A 146 -5.68 1.58 26.44
CA PHE A 146 -5.65 1.73 27.88
C PHE A 146 -4.84 2.96 28.26
N ILE A 147 -5.46 3.89 28.98
CA ILE A 147 -4.78 5.07 29.52
C ILE A 147 -4.13 4.75 30.87
N LEU A 148 -2.87 5.18 31.04
CA LEU A 148 -2.15 5.21 32.31
C LEU A 148 -2.57 6.46 33.09
N ALA A 149 -3.77 6.44 33.67
CA ALA A 149 -4.35 7.61 34.31
C ALA A 149 -3.74 7.90 35.69
N LEU A 150 -3.52 9.18 35.99
CA LEU A 150 -3.24 9.64 37.34
C LEU A 150 -4.50 10.26 37.97
N PRO A 151 -5.07 9.66 39.02
CA PRO A 151 -6.31 10.12 39.64
C PRO A 151 -6.09 11.42 40.43
N ALA A 152 -6.98 12.40 40.30
CA ALA A 152 -6.94 13.70 41.00
C ALA A 152 -5.76 14.64 40.67
N PHE A 153 -5.01 14.38 39.59
CA PHE A 153 -3.97 15.29 39.09
C PHE A 153 -4.60 16.39 38.22
N LEU A 154 -5.47 17.20 38.83
CA LEU A 154 -6.08 18.35 38.17
C LEU A 154 -5.03 19.45 37.93
N GLY A 155 -4.93 19.92 36.69
CA GLY A 155 -4.03 21.00 36.30
C GLY A 155 -2.71 20.52 35.70
N PHE A 156 -1.72 21.41 35.67
CA PHE A 156 -0.43 21.19 35.02
C PHE A 156 0.69 20.92 36.03
N PRO A 157 1.73 20.17 35.64
CA PRO A 157 2.98 20.17 36.38
C PRO A 157 3.58 21.58 36.42
N ARG A 158 4.59 21.78 37.25
CA ARG A 158 5.36 23.03 37.26
C ARG A 158 5.93 23.31 35.87
N LEU A 159 5.96 24.59 35.49
CA LEU A 159 6.44 25.01 34.16
C LEU A 159 7.89 24.57 33.92
N GLU A 160 8.73 24.64 34.95
CA GLU A 160 10.12 24.17 34.90
C GLU A 160 10.18 22.69 34.55
N SER A 161 9.30 21.87 35.15
CA SER A 161 9.21 20.45 34.85
C SER A 161 8.70 20.21 33.43
N LEU A 162 7.69 20.95 32.97
CA LEU A 162 7.18 20.83 31.60
C LEU A 162 8.27 21.13 30.55
N PHE A 163 9.09 22.16 30.77
CA PHE A 163 10.14 22.57 29.83
C PHE A 163 11.45 21.80 29.98
N ALA A 164 11.66 21.11 31.11
CA ALA A 164 12.83 20.25 31.32
C ALA A 164 12.94 19.08 30.31
N VAL A 165 11.85 18.74 29.61
CA VAL A 165 11.82 17.69 28.59
C VAL A 165 11.16 18.25 27.32
N ALA A 166 11.98 18.52 26.30
CA ALA A 166 11.55 19.09 25.02
C ALA A 166 10.39 18.31 24.35
N GLU A 167 10.38 16.98 24.48
CA GLU A 167 9.32 16.11 23.94
C GLU A 167 7.92 16.49 24.43
N ARG A 168 7.77 17.02 25.66
CA ARG A 168 6.46 17.40 26.23
C ARG A 168 5.85 18.58 25.48
N ILE A 169 6.69 19.54 25.06
CA ILE A 169 6.26 20.78 24.40
C ILE A 169 5.43 20.47 23.15
N LEU A 170 5.75 19.38 22.46
CA LEU A 170 5.08 18.95 21.22
C LEU A 170 3.59 18.69 21.39
N TYR A 171 3.16 18.28 22.59
CA TYR A 171 1.79 17.86 22.88
C TYR A 171 1.03 18.92 23.68
N LEU A 172 1.65 20.06 24.00
CA LEU A 172 1.00 21.15 24.75
C LEU A 172 0.38 22.17 23.78
N ALA A 173 -0.87 22.53 24.04
CA ALA A 173 -1.57 23.54 23.26
C ALA A 173 -0.92 24.94 23.41
N PRO A 174 -0.99 25.81 22.38
CA PRO A 174 -0.33 27.11 22.42
C PRO A 174 -0.74 28.00 23.59
N GLU A 175 -2.01 27.96 24.02
CA GLU A 175 -2.48 28.70 25.19
C GLU A 175 -1.87 28.21 26.51
N VAL A 176 -1.57 26.92 26.64
CA VAL A 176 -0.88 26.37 27.83
C VAL A 176 0.52 26.94 27.91
N LEU A 177 1.24 26.92 26.78
CA LEU A 177 2.60 27.44 26.68
C LEU A 177 2.66 28.96 26.92
N ARG A 178 1.56 29.68 26.69
CA ARG A 178 1.38 31.10 27.01
C ARG A 178 0.90 31.37 28.44
N GLY A 179 0.72 30.33 29.26
CA GLY A 179 0.24 30.46 30.64
C GLY A 179 -1.27 30.72 30.78
N GLN A 180 -2.07 30.42 29.75
CA GLN A 180 -3.52 30.61 29.71
C GLN A 180 -4.29 29.29 29.49
N PRO A 181 -4.11 28.27 30.35
CA PRO A 181 -4.67 26.93 30.13
C PRO A 181 -6.21 26.86 30.22
N THR A 182 -6.86 27.88 30.79
CA THR A 182 -8.31 27.91 31.01
C THR A 182 -9.09 28.58 29.88
N ALA A 183 -8.41 29.21 28.93
CA ALA A 183 -9.06 30.05 27.91
C ALA A 183 -10.00 29.27 26.97
N THR A 184 -9.99 27.94 27.00
CA THR A 184 -10.43 27.12 25.86
C THR A 184 -11.19 25.85 26.25
N GLY A 185 -11.33 25.56 27.55
CA GLY A 185 -11.98 24.35 28.05
C GLY A 185 -11.04 23.12 28.00
N LYS A 186 -11.16 22.27 29.01
CA LYS A 186 -10.20 21.17 29.25
C LYS A 186 -10.19 20.10 28.15
N LYS A 187 -11.33 19.84 27.50
CA LYS A 187 -11.44 18.89 26.35
C LYS A 187 -10.57 19.29 25.16
N GLY A 188 -10.48 20.59 24.86
CA GLY A 188 -9.70 21.10 23.73
C GLY A 188 -8.20 20.87 23.89
N LEU A 189 -7.72 20.78 25.13
CA LEU A 189 -6.33 20.47 25.46
C LEU A 189 -6.02 18.99 25.23
N ASP A 190 -6.90 18.10 25.69
CA ASP A 190 -6.73 16.66 25.48
C ASP A 190 -6.77 16.33 23.98
N LEU A 191 -7.71 16.97 23.28
CA LEU A 191 -7.85 16.81 21.84
C LEU A 191 -6.61 17.30 21.10
N TYR A 192 -6.03 18.44 21.51
CA TYR A 192 -4.76 18.93 20.94
C TYR A 192 -3.62 17.92 21.14
N ALA A 193 -3.48 17.30 22.31
CA ALA A 193 -2.45 16.30 22.57
C ALA A 193 -2.58 15.08 21.63
N VAL A 194 -3.82 14.59 21.43
CA VAL A 194 -4.11 13.51 20.47
C VAL A 194 -3.83 13.96 19.02
N GLY A 195 -4.22 15.17 18.65
CA GLY A 195 -3.95 15.75 17.33
C GLY A 195 -2.45 15.89 17.06
N ALA A 196 -1.67 16.32 18.04
CA ALA A 196 -0.23 16.43 17.96
C ALA A 196 0.42 15.06 17.73
N ALA A 197 -0.04 14.02 18.42
CA ALA A 197 0.40 12.65 18.20
C ALA A 197 0.08 12.14 16.78
N LEU A 198 -1.13 12.40 16.28
CA LEU A 198 -1.51 12.10 14.90
C LEU A 198 -0.63 12.84 13.89
N MET A 199 -0.38 14.13 14.11
CA MET A 199 0.51 14.93 13.26
C MET A 199 1.95 14.39 13.25
N GLN A 200 2.49 13.97 14.39
CA GLN A 200 3.80 13.30 14.47
C GLN A 200 3.83 11.94 13.76
N GLY A 201 2.68 11.26 13.71
CA GLY A 201 2.52 10.02 12.93
C GLY A 201 2.55 10.26 11.42
N LEU A 202 2.06 11.43 10.98
CA LEU A 202 1.96 11.85 9.57
C LEU A 202 3.21 12.58 9.07
N TYR A 203 3.88 13.34 9.94
CA TYR A 203 4.99 14.22 9.59
C TYR A 203 6.11 14.13 10.61
N GLY A 204 7.34 14.33 10.16
CA GLY A 204 8.47 14.62 11.03
C GLY A 204 8.53 16.10 11.37
N LEU A 205 9.38 16.47 12.31
CA LEU A 205 9.78 17.87 12.51
C LEU A 205 11.13 18.07 11.81
N ARG A 206 11.26 19.15 11.03
CA ARG A 206 12.49 19.42 10.23
C ARG A 206 13.75 19.61 11.05
N THR A 207 13.62 19.88 12.33
CA THR A 207 14.72 20.28 13.19
C THR A 207 14.57 19.62 14.55
N GLU A 208 15.62 18.95 15.01
CA GLU A 208 15.81 18.57 16.42
C GLU A 208 16.03 19.84 17.26
N LEU A 209 14.98 20.64 17.41
CA LEU A 209 15.05 21.82 18.25
C LEU A 209 15.07 21.38 19.71
N LYS A 210 16.06 21.88 20.45
CA LYS A 210 16.05 21.85 21.91
C LYS A 210 14.83 22.64 22.42
N ALA A 211 14.49 22.43 23.70
CA ALA A 211 13.32 23.06 24.34
C ALA A 211 13.23 24.58 24.06
N ASP A 212 14.35 25.29 24.15
CA ASP A 212 14.43 26.75 23.94
C ASP A 212 14.04 27.20 22.52
N GLY A 213 14.25 26.35 21.52
CA GLY A 213 13.83 26.60 20.14
C GLY A 213 12.40 26.16 19.85
N LEU A 214 11.94 25.08 20.49
CA LEU A 214 10.57 24.56 20.33
C LEU A 214 9.52 25.44 21.00
N LEU A 215 9.83 25.99 22.17
CA LEU A 215 8.87 26.72 22.99
C LEU A 215 8.28 27.94 22.26
N PRO A 216 9.07 28.87 21.67
CA PRO A 216 8.50 30.04 20.99
C PRO A 216 7.65 29.68 19.77
N ILE A 217 8.05 28.64 19.01
CA ILE A 217 7.31 28.19 17.82
C ILE A 217 5.99 27.53 18.23
N SER A 218 6.00 26.74 19.29
CA SER A 218 4.82 26.04 19.80
C SER A 218 3.85 27.01 20.47
N ALA A 219 4.35 27.97 21.25
CA ALA A 219 3.55 29.02 21.89
C ALA A 219 2.84 29.95 20.89
N THR A 220 3.41 30.13 19.68
CA THR A 220 2.78 30.88 18.59
C THR A 220 1.85 30.02 17.71
N GLY A 221 1.68 28.74 18.03
CA GLY A 221 0.86 27.80 17.26
C GLY A 221 1.46 27.44 15.89
N ARG A 222 2.75 27.72 15.66
CA ARG A 222 3.39 27.51 14.36
C ARG A 222 4.06 26.15 14.21
N LEU A 223 4.03 25.31 15.26
CA LEU A 223 4.74 24.02 15.30
C LEU A 223 4.39 23.12 14.11
N PHE A 224 3.09 22.96 13.81
CA PHE A 224 2.59 22.07 12.77
C PHE A 224 2.36 22.78 11.42
N THR A 225 3.08 23.87 11.14
CA THR A 225 3.02 24.55 9.83
C THR A 225 3.99 23.92 8.83
N ALA A 226 3.70 24.03 7.53
CA ALA A 226 4.50 23.43 6.46
C ALA A 226 6.01 23.79 6.50
N LYS A 227 6.36 24.95 7.06
CA LYS A 227 7.75 25.39 7.26
C LYS A 227 8.53 24.51 8.25
N ASN A 228 7.84 23.95 9.24
CA ASN A 228 8.44 23.21 10.37
C ASN A 228 8.24 21.69 10.25
N LEU A 229 7.37 21.24 9.34
CA LEU A 229 7.11 19.83 9.08
C LEU A 229 8.04 19.25 8.02
N GLU A 230 8.59 18.08 8.31
CA GLU A 230 9.28 17.22 7.36
C GLU A 230 8.30 16.16 6.85
N ARG A 231 8.33 15.92 5.54
CA ARG A 231 7.42 14.97 4.91
C ARG A 231 7.80 13.54 5.28
N ARG A 232 6.89 12.82 5.96
CA ARG A 232 6.96 11.35 6.14
C ARG A 232 5.98 10.59 5.25
N LEU A 233 5.14 11.31 4.51
CA LEU A 233 4.12 10.75 3.63
C LEU A 233 4.72 10.42 2.25
N PRO A 234 4.34 9.29 1.63
CA PRO A 234 4.65 8.99 0.24
C PRO A 234 4.35 10.14 -0.73
N LEU A 235 5.11 10.27 -1.81
CA LEU A 235 4.95 11.31 -2.84
C LEU A 235 3.55 11.32 -3.44
N TRP A 236 3.01 10.14 -3.69
CA TRP A 236 1.71 9.94 -4.32
C TRP A 236 0.52 10.47 -3.50
N VAL A 237 0.69 10.64 -2.18
CA VAL A 237 -0.38 11.10 -1.28
C VAL A 237 -0.92 12.47 -1.68
N ASP A 238 -0.09 13.36 -2.22
CA ASP A 238 -0.54 14.70 -2.63
C ASP A 238 -1.59 14.64 -3.76
N LYS A 239 -1.54 13.57 -4.56
CA LYS A 239 -2.47 13.32 -5.67
C LYS A 239 -3.76 12.62 -5.22
N ALA A 240 -3.85 12.24 -3.94
CA ALA A 240 -5.01 11.56 -3.36
C ALA A 240 -5.88 12.55 -2.56
N GLU A 241 -6.88 13.15 -3.21
CA GLU A 241 -7.77 14.17 -2.60
C GLU A 241 -8.37 13.73 -1.25
N ARG A 242 -8.82 12.47 -1.17
CA ARG A 242 -9.39 11.90 0.07
C ARG A 242 -8.37 11.79 1.20
N VAL A 243 -7.10 11.59 0.90
CA VAL A 243 -6.04 11.60 1.91
C VAL A 243 -5.80 13.02 2.39
N ASN A 244 -5.81 14.00 1.49
CA ASN A 244 -5.70 15.42 1.85
C ASN A 244 -6.84 15.87 2.79
N GLU A 245 -8.07 15.34 2.64
CA GLU A 245 -9.17 15.57 3.59
C GLU A 245 -8.85 15.07 5.01
N ILE A 246 -8.17 13.92 5.13
CA ILE A 246 -7.73 13.39 6.44
C ILE A 246 -6.67 14.30 7.04
N LEU A 247 -5.68 14.73 6.23
CA LEU A 247 -4.64 15.64 6.68
C LEU A 247 -5.25 16.95 7.20
N ALA A 248 -6.21 17.53 6.47
CA ALA A 248 -6.95 18.70 6.91
C ALA A 248 -7.74 18.46 8.20
N THR A 249 -8.37 17.29 8.31
CA THR A 249 -9.10 16.90 9.53
C THR A 249 -8.16 16.85 10.74
N VAL A 250 -6.99 16.21 10.62
CA VAL A 250 -6.00 16.14 11.70
C VAL A 250 -5.40 17.51 12.01
N GLN A 251 -5.15 18.34 10.99
CA GLN A 251 -4.68 19.72 11.19
C GLN A 251 -5.67 20.58 11.97
N ALA A 252 -6.98 20.41 11.75
CA ALA A 252 -8.00 21.13 12.51
C ALA A 252 -7.95 20.79 14.01
N VAL A 253 -7.57 19.55 14.36
CA VAL A 253 -7.39 19.11 15.75
C VAL A 253 -6.25 19.85 16.46
N VAL A 254 -5.23 20.30 15.71
CA VAL A 254 -4.09 21.08 16.22
C VAL A 254 -4.14 22.56 15.82
N ASP A 255 -5.30 23.06 15.37
CA ASP A 255 -5.47 24.47 14.99
C ASP A 255 -5.03 25.36 16.16
N PRO A 256 -4.23 26.43 15.98
CA PRO A 256 -3.81 27.32 17.07
C PRO A 256 -4.97 27.99 17.82
N ASP A 257 -6.07 28.26 17.13
CA ASP A 257 -7.29 28.81 17.69
C ASP A 257 -8.08 27.71 18.40
N ALA A 258 -8.13 27.85 19.72
CA ALA A 258 -8.72 26.85 20.55
C ALA A 258 -10.26 26.87 20.56
N GLY A 259 -10.88 28.00 20.21
CA GLY A 259 -12.33 28.04 20.02
C GLY A 259 -12.77 27.10 18.89
N ARG A 260 -11.95 26.98 17.84
CA ARG A 260 -12.17 26.02 16.75
C ARG A 260 -12.01 24.58 17.20
N ARG A 261 -11.00 24.29 18.05
CA ARG A 261 -10.77 22.94 18.58
C ARG A 261 -11.89 22.47 19.51
N SER A 262 -12.41 23.36 20.37
CA SER A 262 -13.43 23.01 21.36
C SER A 262 -14.79 22.65 20.76
N GLY A 263 -15.06 23.05 19.52
CA GLY A 263 -16.24 22.63 18.76
C GLY A 263 -16.11 21.25 18.08
N LEU A 264 -14.93 20.62 18.12
CA LEU A 264 -14.70 19.34 17.44
C LEU A 264 -15.18 18.16 18.29
N ASN A 265 -15.85 17.21 17.64
CA ASN A 265 -16.26 15.96 18.26
C ASN A 265 -15.25 14.85 17.91
N PRO A 266 -14.57 14.22 18.88
CA PRO A 266 -13.57 13.19 18.61
C PRO A 266 -14.14 11.96 17.91
N LEU A 267 -15.42 11.61 18.14
CA LEU A 267 -16.07 10.49 17.45
C LEU A 267 -16.30 10.79 15.96
N ASN A 268 -16.64 12.04 15.62
CA ASN A 268 -16.79 12.46 14.22
C ASN A 268 -15.44 12.46 13.50
N ILE A 269 -14.37 12.92 14.18
CA ILE A 269 -13.00 12.85 13.66
C ILE A 269 -12.60 11.38 13.43
N ALA A 270 -12.80 10.52 14.42
CA ALA A 270 -12.48 9.10 14.33
C ALA A 270 -13.19 8.43 13.13
N LYS A 271 -14.48 8.68 12.98
CA LYS A 271 -15.28 8.18 11.85
C LYS A 271 -14.77 8.72 10.50
N ALA A 272 -14.49 10.02 10.41
CA ALA A 272 -14.01 10.64 9.18
C ALA A 272 -12.67 10.06 8.71
N ILE A 273 -11.74 9.80 9.65
CA ILE A 273 -10.47 9.14 9.37
C ILE A 273 -10.71 7.70 8.92
N GLU A 274 -11.49 6.91 9.68
CA GLU A 274 -11.71 5.48 9.42
C GLU A 274 -12.33 5.22 8.04
N GLU A 275 -13.36 5.98 7.65
CA GLU A 275 -14.03 5.87 6.35
C GLU A 275 -13.07 6.08 5.16
N ARG A 276 -11.96 6.79 5.39
CA ARG A 276 -11.00 7.16 4.36
C ARG A 276 -9.68 6.41 4.47
N LEU A 277 -9.49 5.53 5.46
CA LEU A 277 -8.25 4.75 5.63
C LEU A 277 -7.90 3.91 4.40
N LYS A 278 -8.92 3.42 3.68
CA LYS A 278 -8.73 2.66 2.43
C LYS A 278 -8.00 3.45 1.33
N PHE A 279 -8.05 4.78 1.37
CA PHE A 279 -7.35 5.63 0.41
C PHE A 279 -5.87 5.82 0.72
N PHE A 280 -5.36 5.21 1.80
CA PHE A 280 -3.92 4.99 2.00
C PHE A 280 -3.39 3.76 1.25
N ASP A 281 -4.23 3.06 0.48
CA ASP A 281 -3.82 2.04 -0.49
C ASP A 281 -3.79 2.65 -1.91
N PRO A 282 -2.62 2.70 -2.57
CA PRO A 282 -2.48 3.28 -3.91
C PRO A 282 -3.32 2.55 -4.97
N ASN A 283 -3.60 1.24 -4.82
CA ASN A 283 -4.49 0.53 -5.75
C ASN A 283 -5.90 1.11 -5.71
N SER A 284 -6.43 1.29 -4.50
CA SER A 284 -7.76 1.86 -4.27
C SER A 284 -7.88 3.28 -4.86
N VAL A 285 -6.86 4.12 -4.70
CA VAL A 285 -6.86 5.50 -5.24
C VAL A 285 -6.73 5.51 -6.77
N ALA A 286 -5.83 4.69 -7.34
CA ALA A 286 -5.67 4.60 -8.78
C ALA A 286 -6.94 4.06 -9.47
N ALA A 287 -7.61 3.06 -8.86
CA ALA A 287 -8.89 2.55 -9.34
C ALA A 287 -9.99 3.62 -9.31
N GLU A 288 -10.14 4.35 -8.20
CA GLU A 288 -11.13 5.44 -8.11
C GLU A 288 -10.87 6.54 -9.16
N LEU A 289 -9.61 6.93 -9.35
CA LEU A 289 -9.25 7.92 -10.38
C LEU A 289 -9.56 7.42 -11.79
N ARG A 290 -9.34 6.13 -12.06
CA ARG A 290 -9.70 5.48 -13.33
C ARG A 290 -11.21 5.47 -13.54
N GLU A 291 -11.99 5.07 -12.54
CA GLU A 291 -13.47 5.08 -12.58
C GLU A 291 -14.05 6.47 -12.84
N LYS A 292 -13.41 7.51 -12.31
CA LYS A 292 -13.76 8.92 -12.56
C LYS A 292 -13.32 9.45 -13.94
N GLY A 293 -12.76 8.59 -14.81
CA GLY A 293 -12.24 8.98 -16.12
C GLY A 293 -10.93 9.79 -16.06
N GLN A 294 -10.24 9.82 -14.91
CA GLN A 294 -9.01 10.56 -14.69
C GLN A 294 -7.77 9.66 -14.86
N ALA A 295 -7.75 8.86 -15.92
CA ALA A 295 -6.70 7.87 -16.19
C ALA A 295 -5.28 8.46 -16.20
N GLY A 296 -5.10 9.68 -16.72
CA GLY A 296 -3.80 10.37 -16.70
C GLY A 296 -3.30 10.67 -15.28
N LYS A 297 -4.20 11.05 -14.36
CA LYS A 297 -3.84 11.26 -12.94
C LYS A 297 -3.59 9.92 -12.24
N ALA A 298 -4.40 8.91 -12.51
CA ALA A 298 -4.19 7.56 -11.99
C ALA A 298 -2.80 7.03 -12.38
N TYR A 299 -2.44 7.18 -13.66
CA TYR A 299 -1.14 6.78 -14.16
C TYR A 299 0.01 7.58 -13.53
N SER A 300 -0.13 8.90 -13.41
CA SER A 300 0.87 9.75 -12.74
C SER A 300 1.02 9.43 -11.25
N LEU A 301 -0.05 9.05 -10.56
CA LEU A 301 -0.01 8.58 -9.18
C LEU A 301 0.81 7.29 -9.07
N LEU A 302 0.55 6.33 -9.95
CA LEU A 302 1.29 5.06 -9.98
C LEU A 302 2.79 5.27 -10.26
N GLN A 303 3.15 6.24 -11.11
CA GLN A 303 4.55 6.59 -11.35
C GLN A 303 5.28 7.02 -10.07
N ASP A 304 4.63 7.79 -9.19
CA ASP A 304 5.22 8.14 -7.88
C ASP A 304 5.34 6.90 -6.99
N VAL A 305 4.32 6.04 -6.97
CA VAL A 305 4.32 4.79 -6.17
C VAL A 305 5.47 3.87 -6.60
N TYR A 306 5.79 3.82 -7.90
CA TYR A 306 6.87 2.99 -8.42
C TYR A 306 8.26 3.40 -7.93
N LEU A 307 8.44 4.65 -7.50
CA LEU A 307 9.71 5.13 -6.94
C LEU A 307 9.95 4.65 -5.50
N GLU A 308 8.90 4.26 -4.80
CA GLU A 308 8.97 3.94 -3.37
C GLU A 308 8.79 2.43 -3.11
N ASN A 309 7.58 1.90 -3.33
CA ASN A 309 7.22 0.53 -2.97
C ASN A 309 6.28 -0.11 -4.02
N PRO A 310 6.79 -0.41 -5.24
CA PRO A 310 5.98 -1.04 -6.26
C PRO A 310 5.67 -2.51 -5.96
N THR A 311 4.41 -2.92 -6.14
CA THR A 311 3.99 -4.33 -6.12
C THR A 311 3.67 -4.85 -7.53
N SER A 312 3.50 -6.15 -7.69
CA SER A 312 3.13 -6.77 -8.98
C SER A 312 1.77 -6.27 -9.46
N GLU A 313 0.81 -6.14 -8.54
CA GLU A 313 -0.56 -5.70 -8.79
C GLU A 313 -0.59 -4.24 -9.27
N LEU A 314 0.22 -3.36 -8.67
CA LEU A 314 0.32 -1.96 -9.07
C LEU A 314 0.87 -1.81 -10.49
N TYR A 315 1.88 -2.61 -10.84
CA TYR A 315 2.40 -2.64 -12.21
C TYR A 315 1.36 -3.18 -13.20
N ALA A 316 0.61 -4.21 -12.84
CA ALA A 316 -0.46 -4.74 -13.67
C ALA A 316 -1.57 -3.69 -13.88
N LEU A 317 -2.02 -3.00 -12.83
CA LEU A 317 -2.99 -1.91 -12.92
C LEU A 317 -2.49 -0.76 -13.80
N GLY A 318 -1.22 -0.37 -13.67
CA GLY A 318 -0.61 0.61 -14.55
C GLY A 318 -0.59 0.16 -16.02
N GLY A 319 -0.33 -1.12 -16.26
CA GLY A 319 -0.41 -1.74 -17.59
C GLY A 319 -1.82 -1.67 -18.18
N GLU A 320 -2.84 -1.93 -17.36
CA GLU A 320 -4.24 -1.81 -17.77
C GLU A 320 -4.60 -0.37 -18.14
N ILE A 321 -4.25 0.60 -17.29
CA ILE A 321 -4.50 2.02 -17.54
C ILE A 321 -3.76 2.49 -18.80
N ALA A 322 -2.49 2.11 -18.96
CA ALA A 322 -1.71 2.45 -20.14
C ALA A 322 -2.34 1.90 -21.43
N GLN A 323 -2.82 0.65 -21.40
CA GLN A 323 -3.40 -0.01 -22.56
C GLN A 323 -4.81 0.50 -22.89
N ASP A 324 -5.72 0.41 -21.91
CA ASP A 324 -7.15 0.56 -22.14
C ASP A 324 -7.57 2.03 -22.17
N ASP A 325 -6.98 2.85 -21.31
CA ASP A 325 -7.40 4.24 -21.14
C ASP A 325 -6.49 5.22 -21.90
N LEU A 326 -5.17 5.01 -21.86
CA LEU A 326 -4.20 5.92 -22.49
C LEU A 326 -3.79 5.52 -23.91
N LYS A 327 -4.14 4.31 -24.38
CA LYS A 327 -3.80 3.75 -25.70
C LYS A 327 -2.28 3.71 -25.97
N ARG A 328 -1.50 3.31 -24.96
CA ARG A 328 -0.03 3.20 -24.99
C ARG A 328 0.41 1.73 -24.84
N PRO A 329 0.28 0.91 -25.90
CA PRO A 329 0.49 -0.54 -25.80
C PRO A 329 1.92 -0.93 -25.42
N LEU A 330 2.94 -0.23 -25.93
CA LEU A 330 4.33 -0.56 -25.60
C LEU A 330 4.68 -0.24 -24.14
N GLU A 331 4.13 0.85 -23.61
CA GLU A 331 4.27 1.21 -22.19
C GLU A 331 3.55 0.19 -21.31
N ALA A 332 2.35 -0.25 -21.69
CA ALA A 332 1.64 -1.31 -21.02
C ALA A 332 2.44 -2.63 -20.97
N VAL A 333 3.04 -3.06 -22.08
CA VAL A 333 3.91 -4.25 -22.12
C VAL A 333 5.09 -4.11 -21.15
N GLN A 334 5.73 -2.95 -21.07
CA GLN A 334 6.82 -2.73 -20.12
C GLN A 334 6.37 -2.85 -18.66
N LEU A 335 5.16 -2.39 -18.34
CA LEU A 335 4.60 -2.48 -16.99
C LEU A 335 4.22 -3.92 -16.64
N TYR A 336 3.54 -4.64 -17.54
CA TYR A 336 3.26 -6.07 -17.33
C TYR A 336 4.54 -6.89 -17.17
N GLU A 337 5.59 -6.59 -17.95
CA GLU A 337 6.87 -7.27 -17.80
C GLU A 337 7.49 -7.03 -16.42
N ARG A 338 7.35 -5.81 -15.87
CA ARG A 338 7.78 -5.52 -14.48
C ARG A 338 6.92 -6.24 -13.44
N ALA A 339 5.61 -6.37 -13.68
CA ALA A 339 4.72 -7.16 -12.82
C ALA A 339 5.16 -8.63 -12.78
N ILE A 340 5.37 -9.24 -13.96
CA ILE A 340 5.79 -10.65 -14.10
C ILE A 340 7.16 -10.89 -13.47
N LYS A 341 8.09 -9.93 -13.56
CA LYS A 341 9.40 -10.03 -12.88
C LYS A 341 9.30 -9.98 -11.37
N LYS A 342 8.31 -9.26 -10.81
CA LYS A 342 8.07 -9.22 -9.36
C LYS A 342 7.32 -10.45 -8.87
N ASP A 343 6.36 -10.94 -9.65
CA ASP A 343 5.65 -12.19 -9.40
C ASP A 343 5.52 -12.99 -10.69
N ALA A 344 6.35 -14.03 -10.81
CA ALA A 344 6.34 -14.93 -11.96
C ALA A 344 5.03 -15.73 -12.07
N GLY A 345 4.25 -15.82 -10.98
CA GLY A 345 2.94 -16.45 -10.92
C GLY A 345 1.79 -15.57 -11.43
N ASN A 346 2.03 -14.31 -11.80
CA ASN A 346 0.99 -13.38 -12.22
C ASN A 346 0.44 -13.73 -13.62
N ILE A 347 -0.52 -14.65 -13.67
CA ILE A 347 -1.19 -15.13 -14.89
C ILE A 347 -1.91 -13.97 -15.61
N ALA A 348 -2.52 -13.05 -14.86
CA ALA A 348 -3.24 -11.92 -15.44
C ALA A 348 -2.33 -11.00 -16.25
N ALA A 349 -1.16 -10.65 -15.70
CA ALA A 349 -0.15 -9.85 -16.39
C ALA A 349 0.38 -10.55 -17.66
N LYS A 350 0.73 -11.85 -17.58
CA LYS A 350 1.18 -12.65 -18.74
C LYS A 350 0.15 -12.63 -19.87
N ARG A 351 -1.10 -12.90 -19.54
CA ARG A 351 -2.21 -12.90 -20.50
C ARG A 351 -2.42 -11.52 -21.13
N ALA A 352 -2.41 -10.46 -20.32
CA ALA A 352 -2.58 -9.10 -20.83
C ALA A 352 -1.42 -8.70 -21.76
N GLN A 353 -0.18 -9.03 -21.38
CA GLN A 353 1.01 -8.83 -22.20
C GLN A 353 0.92 -9.56 -23.55
N LEU A 354 0.57 -10.85 -23.57
CA LEU A 354 0.37 -11.61 -24.80
C LEU A 354 -0.70 -10.97 -25.70
N ARG A 355 -1.84 -10.58 -25.12
CA ARG A 355 -2.94 -9.94 -25.86
C ARG A 355 -2.55 -8.62 -26.50
N ILE A 356 -1.50 -7.95 -26.03
CA ILE A 356 -0.98 -6.72 -26.64
C ILE A 356 0.07 -7.08 -27.70
N LEU A 357 1.02 -7.94 -27.36
CA LEU A 357 2.14 -8.32 -28.23
C LEU A 357 1.68 -9.03 -29.50
N LEU A 358 0.61 -9.82 -29.42
CA LEU A 358 0.09 -10.60 -30.55
C LEU A 358 -0.87 -9.81 -31.47
N ARG A 359 -1.18 -8.54 -31.15
CA ARG A 359 -2.01 -7.69 -32.03
C ARG A 359 -1.24 -7.26 -33.26
N LYS A 360 -1.92 -7.26 -34.41
CA LYS A 360 -1.32 -6.87 -35.70
C LYS A 360 -0.73 -5.46 -35.66
N GLU A 361 -1.41 -4.52 -35.00
CA GLU A 361 -0.96 -3.13 -34.88
C GLU A 361 0.33 -3.03 -34.06
N THR A 362 0.41 -3.75 -32.95
CA THR A 362 1.62 -3.80 -32.11
C THR A 362 2.79 -4.43 -32.87
N LEU A 363 2.55 -5.54 -33.59
CA LEU A 363 3.57 -6.19 -34.40
C LEU A 363 4.07 -5.27 -35.52
N ALA A 364 3.18 -4.50 -36.16
CA ALA A 364 3.56 -3.50 -37.15
C ALA A 364 4.46 -2.40 -36.55
N LEU A 365 4.16 -1.92 -35.33
CA LEU A 365 5.01 -0.95 -34.62
C LEU A 365 6.40 -1.53 -34.29
N LEU A 366 6.48 -2.82 -33.99
CA LEU A 366 7.72 -3.50 -33.63
C LEU A 366 8.56 -3.96 -34.83
N ALA A 367 7.96 -4.10 -36.01
CA ALA A 367 8.60 -4.67 -37.20
C ALA A 367 9.93 -3.99 -37.57
N LEU A 368 9.96 -2.65 -37.63
CA LEU A 368 11.17 -1.88 -37.96
C LEU A 368 12.28 -2.05 -36.91
N GLN A 369 11.92 -2.18 -35.63
CA GLN A 369 12.91 -2.35 -34.56
C GLN A 369 13.51 -3.76 -34.55
N ILE A 370 12.70 -4.76 -34.90
CA ILE A 370 13.09 -6.17 -34.98
C ILE A 370 14.03 -6.41 -36.17
N GLU A 371 13.79 -5.78 -37.31
CA GLU A 371 14.68 -5.88 -38.48
C GLU A 371 16.07 -5.29 -38.23
N GLN A 372 16.15 -4.23 -37.40
CA GLN A 372 17.40 -3.53 -37.14
C GLN A 372 18.23 -4.11 -35.98
N ARG A 373 17.62 -4.88 -35.06
CA ARG A 373 18.28 -5.34 -33.83
C ARG A 373 17.88 -6.77 -33.46
N LEU A 374 18.77 -7.74 -33.69
CA LEU A 374 18.55 -9.15 -33.35
C LEU A 374 18.17 -9.35 -31.87
N SER A 375 18.82 -8.65 -30.94
CA SER A 375 18.58 -8.81 -29.50
C SER A 375 17.16 -8.42 -29.06
N ILE A 376 16.52 -7.47 -29.74
CA ILE A 376 15.10 -7.13 -29.48
C ILE A 376 14.21 -8.29 -29.91
N SER A 377 14.55 -8.91 -31.03
CA SER A 377 13.77 -9.98 -31.62
C SER A 377 13.83 -11.26 -30.78
N GLU A 378 15.00 -11.63 -30.26
CA GLU A 378 15.19 -12.77 -29.36
C GLU A 378 14.43 -12.58 -28.05
N LYS A 379 14.53 -11.38 -27.46
CA LYS A 379 13.82 -11.05 -26.22
C LYS A 379 12.30 -11.12 -26.39
N LEU A 380 11.77 -10.68 -27.53
CA LEU A 380 10.33 -10.78 -27.81
C LEU A 380 9.89 -12.24 -27.95
N ASP A 381 10.69 -13.05 -28.64
CA ASP A 381 10.43 -14.49 -28.79
C ASP A 381 10.41 -15.20 -27.42
N GLU A 382 11.37 -14.88 -26.55
CA GLU A 382 11.43 -15.40 -25.18
C GLU A 382 10.22 -14.97 -24.33
N MET A 383 9.82 -13.70 -24.41
CA MET A 383 8.66 -13.18 -23.68
C MET A 383 7.37 -13.88 -24.09
N ILE A 384 7.13 -14.02 -25.40
CA ILE A 384 5.92 -14.69 -25.92
C ILE A 384 5.90 -16.16 -25.54
N ASP A 385 7.01 -16.88 -25.69
CA ASP A 385 7.09 -18.30 -25.34
C ASP A 385 6.89 -18.52 -23.83
N ARG A 386 7.58 -17.74 -23.00
CA ARG A 386 7.47 -17.77 -21.53
C ARG A 386 6.03 -17.51 -21.08
N ASP A 387 5.42 -16.43 -21.58
CA ASP A 387 4.09 -16.01 -21.14
C ASP A 387 3.03 -17.01 -21.60
N PHE A 388 3.14 -17.52 -22.83
CA PHE A 388 2.20 -18.51 -23.37
C PHE A 388 2.24 -19.83 -22.59
N LYS A 389 3.45 -20.35 -22.30
CA LYS A 389 3.60 -21.54 -21.46
C LYS A 389 3.18 -21.30 -20.01
N GLY A 390 3.28 -20.05 -19.55
CA GLY A 390 3.00 -19.64 -18.18
C GLY A 390 1.53 -19.37 -17.84
N ILE A 391 0.61 -19.48 -18.80
CA ILE A 391 -0.85 -19.34 -18.59
C ILE A 391 -1.56 -20.71 -18.64
N PRO A 392 -2.75 -20.87 -18.04
CA PRO A 392 -3.49 -22.14 -18.05
C PRO A 392 -3.83 -22.62 -19.46
N VAL A 393 -3.86 -23.95 -19.68
CA VAL A 393 -4.10 -24.58 -20.99
C VAL A 393 -5.42 -24.12 -21.64
N LEU A 394 -6.47 -23.91 -20.84
CA LEU A 394 -7.75 -23.37 -21.33
C LEU A 394 -7.59 -21.98 -21.95
N GLU A 395 -6.75 -21.12 -21.36
CA GLU A 395 -6.46 -19.79 -21.91
C GLU A 395 -5.50 -19.86 -23.11
N GLN A 396 -4.55 -20.81 -23.10
CA GLN A 396 -3.68 -21.08 -24.25
C GLN A 396 -4.50 -21.42 -25.51
N LYS A 397 -5.58 -22.21 -25.38
CA LYS A 397 -6.49 -22.53 -26.51
C LYS A 397 -7.02 -21.28 -27.22
N GLY A 398 -7.24 -20.19 -26.48
CA GLY A 398 -7.73 -18.92 -27.02
C GLY A 398 -6.66 -18.05 -27.70
N LEU A 399 -5.38 -18.28 -27.41
CA LEU A 399 -4.25 -17.49 -27.92
C LEU A 399 -3.36 -18.26 -28.90
N VAL A 400 -3.51 -19.58 -29.01
CA VAL A 400 -2.62 -20.47 -29.79
C VAL A 400 -2.48 -20.05 -31.25
N VAL A 401 -3.58 -19.62 -31.89
CA VAL A 401 -3.57 -19.20 -33.30
C VAL A 401 -2.74 -17.92 -33.47
N ASP A 402 -2.91 -16.95 -32.58
CA ASP A 402 -2.21 -15.67 -32.67
C ASP A 402 -0.73 -15.83 -32.32
N THR A 403 -0.39 -16.67 -31.33
CA THR A 403 0.98 -17.06 -31.02
C THR A 403 1.65 -17.79 -32.20
N ALA A 404 0.94 -18.71 -32.87
CA ALA A 404 1.48 -19.40 -34.03
C ALA A 404 1.68 -18.47 -35.23
N ARG A 405 0.74 -17.55 -35.47
CA ARG A 405 0.88 -16.49 -36.49
C ARG A 405 2.08 -15.60 -36.22
N TYR A 406 2.33 -15.24 -34.95
CA TYR A 406 3.54 -14.54 -34.56
C TYR A 406 4.80 -15.32 -34.96
N PHE A 407 4.89 -16.62 -34.64
CA PHE A 407 6.03 -17.44 -35.02
C PHE A 407 6.18 -17.60 -36.54
N ASN A 408 5.09 -17.72 -37.29
CA ASN A 408 5.13 -17.71 -38.76
C ASN A 408 5.65 -16.38 -39.31
N TRP A 409 5.19 -15.25 -38.77
CA TRP A 409 5.69 -13.93 -39.14
C TRP A 409 7.20 -13.78 -38.85
N ARG A 410 7.67 -14.37 -37.75
CA ARG A 410 9.11 -14.46 -37.39
C ARG A 410 9.89 -15.51 -38.18
N ARG A 411 9.27 -16.19 -39.16
CA ARG A 411 9.85 -17.31 -39.93
C ARG A 411 10.26 -18.53 -39.10
N LYS A 412 9.73 -18.66 -37.89
CA LYS A 412 9.92 -19.83 -37.01
C LYS A 412 8.84 -20.89 -37.27
N HIS A 413 8.72 -21.30 -38.53
CA HIS A 413 7.62 -22.13 -39.01
C HIS A 413 7.54 -23.49 -38.31
N GLU A 414 8.67 -24.12 -37.98
CA GLU A 414 8.69 -25.38 -37.24
C GLU A 414 8.10 -25.25 -35.83
N GLN A 415 8.37 -24.14 -35.14
CA GLN A 415 7.82 -23.86 -33.81
C GLN A 415 6.30 -23.62 -33.89
N ALA A 416 5.85 -22.86 -34.89
CA ALA A 416 4.43 -22.64 -35.16
C ALA A 416 3.69 -23.96 -35.45
N ALA A 417 4.27 -24.82 -36.30
CA ALA A 417 3.70 -26.12 -36.65
C ALA A 417 3.58 -27.04 -35.42
N LYS A 418 4.65 -27.18 -34.62
CA LYS A 418 4.64 -27.99 -33.39
C LYS A 418 3.60 -27.48 -32.39
N LEU A 419 3.53 -26.16 -32.20
CA LEU A 419 2.56 -25.53 -31.31
C LEU A 419 1.12 -25.84 -31.75
N LEU A 420 0.80 -25.60 -33.02
CA LEU A 420 -0.56 -25.81 -33.54
C LEU A 420 -0.96 -27.28 -33.53
N TYR A 421 -0.04 -28.19 -33.87
CA TYR A 421 -0.30 -29.62 -33.88
C TYR A 421 -0.80 -30.11 -32.52
N ASN A 422 -0.21 -29.64 -31.41
CA ASN A 422 -0.65 -30.01 -30.06
C ASN A 422 -2.09 -29.57 -29.73
N PHE A 423 -2.62 -28.56 -30.42
CA PHE A 423 -3.96 -28.01 -30.20
C PHE A 423 -4.96 -28.35 -31.31
N LEU A 424 -4.55 -29.13 -32.31
CA LEU A 424 -5.41 -29.62 -33.41
C LEU A 424 -6.08 -30.95 -33.09
N PHE A 425 -5.80 -31.54 -31.93
CA PHE A 425 -6.41 -32.80 -31.50
C PHE A 425 -7.13 -32.63 -30.16
N GLU A 426 -8.28 -33.29 -30.04
CA GLU A 426 -8.95 -33.54 -28.77
C GLU A 426 -9.04 -35.06 -28.58
N GLY A 427 -8.18 -35.59 -27.70
CA GLY A 427 -7.92 -37.03 -27.63
C GLY A 427 -7.31 -37.54 -28.95
N SER A 428 -7.97 -38.48 -29.61
CA SER A 428 -7.59 -38.99 -30.94
C SER A 428 -8.29 -38.28 -32.10
N THR A 429 -9.17 -37.31 -31.82
CA THR A 429 -9.97 -36.65 -32.86
C THR A 429 -9.27 -35.42 -33.37
N PHE A 430 -9.02 -35.37 -34.69
CA PHE A 430 -8.51 -34.18 -35.34
C PHE A 430 -9.63 -33.15 -35.57
N LEU A 431 -9.39 -31.91 -35.12
CA LEU A 431 -10.36 -30.82 -35.10
C LEU A 431 -10.40 -30.05 -36.43
N TRP A 432 -10.84 -30.71 -37.51
CA TRP A 432 -10.89 -30.11 -38.86
C TRP A 432 -11.72 -28.82 -38.97
N TRP A 433 -12.68 -28.62 -38.05
CA TRP A 433 -13.56 -27.44 -38.03
C TRP A 433 -12.92 -26.20 -37.39
N GLU A 434 -11.76 -26.34 -36.75
CA GLU A 434 -10.98 -25.23 -36.21
C GLU A 434 -10.20 -24.52 -37.32
N PHE A 435 -10.93 -23.93 -38.28
CA PHE A 435 -10.36 -23.30 -39.48
C PHE A 435 -9.20 -22.32 -39.21
N PRO A 436 -9.25 -21.45 -38.18
CA PRO A 436 -8.11 -20.59 -37.87
C PRO A 436 -6.83 -21.36 -37.54
N LYS A 437 -6.94 -22.48 -36.80
CA LYS A 437 -5.80 -23.33 -36.43
C LYS A 437 -5.27 -24.08 -37.64
N THR A 438 -6.17 -24.68 -38.43
CA THR A 438 -5.78 -25.47 -39.62
C THR A 438 -5.16 -24.58 -40.70
N LEU A 439 -5.69 -23.39 -40.96
CA LEU A 439 -5.09 -22.42 -41.89
C LEU A 439 -3.71 -21.96 -41.42
N ALA A 440 -3.53 -21.63 -40.14
CA ALA A 440 -2.21 -21.26 -39.59
C ALA A 440 -1.22 -22.43 -39.64
N TYR A 441 -1.69 -23.68 -39.52
CA TYR A 441 -0.84 -24.86 -39.64
C TYR A 441 -0.41 -25.08 -41.09
N ALA A 442 -1.32 -24.94 -42.05
CA ALA A 442 -1.00 -24.97 -43.48
C ALA A 442 0.04 -23.91 -43.84
N GLU A 443 -0.10 -22.68 -43.34
CA GLU A 443 0.89 -21.61 -43.50
C GLU A 443 2.27 -22.01 -42.95
N SER A 444 2.30 -22.66 -41.79
CA SER A 444 3.54 -23.17 -41.19
C SER A 444 4.21 -24.23 -42.09
N LEU A 445 3.43 -25.14 -42.67
CA LEU A 445 3.93 -26.15 -43.62
C LEU A 445 4.47 -25.53 -44.91
N ILE A 446 3.80 -24.50 -45.43
CA ILE A 446 4.28 -23.74 -46.61
C ILE A 446 5.63 -23.09 -46.30
N GLY A 447 5.76 -22.43 -45.15
CA GLY A 447 7.00 -21.79 -44.73
C GLY A 447 8.16 -22.76 -44.46
N MET A 448 7.84 -24.00 -44.08
CA MET A 448 8.80 -25.13 -44.00
C MET A 448 9.09 -25.78 -45.36
N GLU A 449 8.48 -25.29 -46.43
CA GLU A 449 8.57 -25.84 -47.79
C GLU A 449 8.08 -27.29 -47.94
N ARG A 450 7.20 -27.76 -47.05
CA ARG A 450 6.53 -29.07 -47.14
C ARG A 450 5.30 -28.96 -48.04
N LEU A 451 5.55 -28.73 -49.33
CA LEU A 451 4.52 -28.29 -50.29
C LEU A 451 3.42 -29.34 -50.52
N GLU A 452 3.77 -30.63 -50.58
CA GLU A 452 2.79 -31.70 -50.80
C GLU A 452 1.84 -31.84 -49.62
N GLU A 453 2.37 -31.88 -48.40
CA GLU A 453 1.55 -31.95 -47.19
C GLU A 453 0.67 -30.72 -47.01
N SER A 454 1.19 -29.53 -47.34
CA SER A 454 0.37 -28.31 -47.35
C SER A 454 -0.76 -28.39 -48.38
N SER A 455 -0.48 -28.92 -49.58
CA SER A 455 -1.48 -29.10 -50.64
C SER A 455 -2.61 -30.03 -50.21
N GLU A 456 -2.28 -31.18 -49.60
CA GLU A 456 -3.26 -32.12 -49.06
C GLU A 456 -4.11 -31.47 -47.96
N PHE A 457 -3.46 -30.72 -47.07
CA PHE A 457 -4.13 -30.05 -45.96
C PHE A 457 -5.09 -28.95 -46.43
N LEU A 458 -4.66 -28.13 -47.41
CA LEU A 458 -5.48 -27.10 -48.05
C LEU A 458 -6.67 -27.73 -48.80
N ALA A 459 -6.49 -28.85 -49.51
CA ALA A 459 -7.60 -29.57 -50.15
C ALA A 459 -8.65 -30.05 -49.13
N GLY A 460 -8.18 -30.54 -47.97
CA GLY A 460 -9.04 -30.87 -46.83
C GLY A 460 -9.83 -29.66 -46.33
N ILE A 461 -9.16 -28.52 -46.11
CA ILE A 461 -9.80 -27.27 -45.68
C ILE A 461 -10.87 -26.80 -46.68
N LYS A 462 -10.57 -26.80 -47.98
CA LYS A 462 -11.52 -26.43 -49.05
C LYS A 462 -12.80 -27.24 -48.99
N THR A 463 -12.65 -28.58 -48.92
CA THR A 463 -13.79 -29.51 -48.84
C THR A 463 -14.66 -29.22 -47.62
N LYS A 464 -14.04 -28.92 -46.47
CA LYS A 464 -14.77 -28.61 -45.22
C LYS A 464 -15.42 -27.24 -45.23
N LEU A 465 -14.77 -26.21 -45.80
CA LEU A 465 -15.37 -24.88 -45.97
C LEU A 465 -16.61 -24.94 -46.86
N MET A 466 -16.55 -25.70 -47.97
CA MET A 466 -17.72 -25.93 -48.83
C MET A 466 -18.85 -26.63 -48.05
N LYS A 467 -18.53 -27.70 -47.32
CA LYS A 467 -19.51 -28.43 -46.50
C LYS A 467 -20.19 -27.53 -45.46
N VAL A 468 -19.42 -26.72 -44.72
CA VAL A 468 -19.96 -25.82 -43.69
C VAL A 468 -20.84 -24.72 -44.29
N ARG A 469 -20.48 -24.22 -45.48
CA ARG A 469 -21.30 -23.28 -46.25
C ARG A 469 -22.63 -23.90 -46.68
N ASP A 470 -22.57 -25.09 -47.24
CA ASP A 470 -23.75 -25.78 -47.78
C ASP A 470 -24.71 -26.20 -46.63
N GLU A 471 -24.17 -26.59 -45.48
CA GLU A 471 -24.92 -26.93 -44.27
C GLU A 471 -25.38 -25.72 -43.43
N ARG A 472 -25.00 -24.48 -43.80
CA ARG A 472 -25.29 -23.23 -43.06
C ARG A 472 -24.93 -23.27 -41.57
N ARG A 473 -23.85 -23.99 -41.23
CA ARG A 473 -23.42 -24.20 -39.82
C ARG A 473 -22.49 -23.10 -39.28
N MET A 474 -22.20 -22.08 -40.09
CA MET A 474 -21.32 -20.97 -39.73
C MET A 474 -21.81 -19.68 -40.39
N ASP A 475 -21.53 -18.56 -39.71
CA ASP A 475 -21.75 -17.22 -40.23
C ASP A 475 -21.09 -17.03 -41.62
N PRO A 476 -21.86 -16.61 -42.65
CA PRO A 476 -21.33 -16.32 -43.98
C PRO A 476 -20.11 -15.39 -43.98
N GLN A 477 -20.04 -14.42 -43.07
CA GLN A 477 -18.91 -13.51 -42.99
C GLN A 477 -17.63 -14.25 -42.57
N LYS A 478 -17.70 -15.16 -41.60
CA LYS A 478 -16.55 -15.97 -41.18
C LYS A 478 -16.09 -16.94 -42.28
N ILE A 479 -17.04 -17.54 -43.01
CA ILE A 479 -16.72 -18.40 -44.16
C ILE A 479 -15.95 -17.59 -45.22
N HIS A 480 -16.37 -16.36 -45.50
CA HIS A 480 -15.69 -15.46 -46.43
C HIS A 480 -14.29 -15.09 -45.95
N GLU A 481 -14.13 -14.75 -44.68
CA GLU A 481 -12.82 -14.43 -44.08
C GLU A 481 -11.84 -15.61 -44.17
N TYR A 482 -12.29 -16.83 -43.84
CA TYR A 482 -11.47 -18.03 -43.97
C TYR A 482 -11.20 -18.39 -45.44
N GLY A 483 -12.16 -18.13 -46.34
CA GLY A 483 -12.00 -18.30 -47.78
C GLY A 483 -10.91 -17.39 -48.36
N LYS A 484 -10.86 -16.12 -47.94
CA LYS A 484 -9.79 -15.18 -48.34
C LYS A 484 -8.42 -15.67 -47.90
N GLU A 485 -8.32 -16.13 -46.65
CA GLU A 485 -7.06 -16.64 -46.11
C GLU A 485 -6.62 -17.93 -46.81
N TYR A 486 -7.57 -18.83 -47.09
CA TYR A 486 -7.33 -20.02 -47.90
C TYR A 486 -6.76 -19.67 -49.29
N SER A 487 -7.40 -18.75 -50.00
CA SER A 487 -6.94 -18.32 -51.34
C SER A 487 -5.56 -17.65 -51.30
N ARG A 488 -5.25 -16.89 -50.24
CA ARG A 488 -3.91 -16.33 -50.02
C ARG A 488 -2.87 -17.44 -49.90
N LEU A 489 -3.14 -18.47 -49.11
CA LEU A 489 -2.22 -19.59 -48.92
C LEU A 489 -2.08 -20.46 -50.18
N GLU A 490 -3.15 -20.66 -50.94
CA GLU A 490 -3.12 -21.38 -52.23
C GLU A 490 -2.23 -20.64 -53.25
N ALA A 491 -2.36 -19.31 -53.33
CA ALA A 491 -1.49 -18.49 -54.17
C ALA A 491 -0.01 -18.57 -53.73
N MET A 492 0.26 -18.48 -52.42
CA MET A 492 1.63 -18.65 -51.89
C MET A 492 2.23 -20.02 -52.22
N LEU A 493 1.44 -21.10 -52.11
CA LEU A 493 1.86 -22.45 -52.45
C LEU A 493 2.17 -22.58 -53.94
N PHE A 494 1.34 -22.00 -54.80
CA PHE A 494 1.55 -21.97 -56.25
C PHE A 494 2.84 -21.25 -56.63
N ASP A 495 3.07 -20.06 -56.09
CA ASP A 495 4.27 -19.26 -56.37
C ASP A 495 5.56 -19.99 -55.95
N LEU A 496 5.55 -20.65 -54.79
CA LEU A 496 6.70 -21.43 -54.31
C LEU A 496 6.96 -22.68 -55.17
N ARG A 497 5.90 -23.34 -55.65
CA ARG A 497 6.03 -24.47 -56.60
C ARG A 497 6.65 -24.01 -57.92
N GLN A 498 6.23 -22.86 -58.46
CA GLN A 498 6.83 -22.31 -59.68
C GLN A 498 8.32 -21.97 -59.48
N LYS A 499 8.67 -21.36 -58.34
CA LYS A 499 10.08 -21.04 -58.03
C LYS A 499 10.96 -22.27 -57.91
N LYS A 500 10.47 -23.38 -57.33
CA LYS A 500 11.22 -24.65 -57.23
C LYS A 500 11.24 -25.44 -58.54
N GLY A 501 10.15 -25.42 -59.31
CA GLY A 501 10.03 -26.06 -60.61
C GLY A 501 10.82 -25.36 -61.73
N GLY A 502 11.12 -24.07 -61.57
CA GLY A 502 11.90 -23.26 -62.52
C GLY A 502 13.42 -23.38 -62.42
N THR A 503 13.96 -24.19 -61.50
CA THR A 503 15.42 -24.41 -61.33
C THR A 503 15.99 -25.60 -62.10
N TYR A 504 15.35 -26.05 -63.19
CA TYR A 504 15.90 -27.07 -64.09
C TYR A 504 15.90 -26.62 -65.56
N ALA A 505 17.12 -26.65 -66.13
CA ALA A 505 17.55 -26.44 -67.53
C ALA A 505 17.69 -24.97 -68.01
N PRO A 506 18.83 -24.63 -68.64
CA PRO A 506 19.13 -25.22 -69.94
C PRO A 506 20.44 -26.01 -69.97
N GLY A 507 20.33 -27.30 -70.34
CA GLY A 507 21.43 -28.02 -70.96
C GLY A 507 21.50 -27.62 -72.44
N HIS A 508 22.68 -27.20 -72.87
CA HIS A 508 23.14 -27.36 -74.25
C HIS A 508 23.91 -28.67 -74.34
#